data_AF-A0A8T4EI71-F1
#
_entry.id   AF-A0A8T4EI71-F1
#
_cell.length_a   1.000
_cell.length_b   1.000
_cell.length_c   1.000
_cell.angle_alpha   90.00
_cell.angle_beta   90.00
_cell.angle_gamma   90.00
#
_symmetry.space_group_name_H-M   'P 1'
#
loop_
_entity.id
_entity.type
_entity.pdbx_description
1 polymer ?
#
loop_
_entity_poly.entity_id
_entity_poly.type
_entity_poly.pdbx_seq_one_letter_code
_entity_poly.pdbx_strand_id
1 'polypeptide(L)'
;MSAFSNKSANVLAEFGSHKVRNGMVIFTLGHSEDVINILSKAKDKGTNFQVNIIESTPKSQGRKTAVKLAKKDIKVNYFADSAMRLAIKNSDIVLLGADAVTQRGVVYADIGSEAVSELAAKYDIPVYFCISIGKKHKEIVQRYEKSKSLESARELWNIKSKRINILNYKYEKVNPRLITGMISDAGILKVPHFISELRE
;
A
#
# COMPACT_ATOMS: atom_id res chain seq x y z
N MET A 1 18.24 0.04 -10.29
CA MET A 1 16.92 0.16 -10.96
C MET A 1 17.17 0.50 -12.42
N SER A 2 16.52 -0.19 -13.36
CA SER A 2 16.66 0.08 -14.80
C SER A 2 16.01 1.43 -15.17
N ALA A 3 16.47 2.09 -16.23
CA ALA A 3 15.91 3.37 -16.69
C ALA A 3 14.39 3.30 -16.97
N PHE A 4 13.89 2.13 -17.41
CA PHE A 4 12.48 1.85 -17.63
C PHE A 4 11.65 1.90 -16.33
N SER A 5 12.20 1.40 -15.23
CA SER A 5 11.55 1.41 -13.91
C SER A 5 11.36 2.82 -13.37
N ASN A 6 12.32 3.73 -13.62
CA ASN A 6 12.22 5.12 -13.17
C ASN A 6 11.20 5.93 -14.00
N LYS A 7 11.11 5.67 -15.31
CA LYS A 7 10.09 6.31 -16.15
C LYS A 7 8.67 5.92 -15.71
N SER A 8 8.44 4.63 -15.49
CA SER A 8 7.13 4.09 -15.07
C SER A 8 6.70 4.68 -13.72
N ALA A 9 7.61 4.71 -12.74
CA ALA A 9 7.34 5.31 -11.43
C ALA A 9 6.95 6.80 -11.51
N ASN A 10 7.61 7.58 -12.38
CA ASN A 10 7.28 8.99 -12.58
C ASN A 10 5.89 9.18 -13.22
N VAL A 11 5.54 8.35 -14.21
CA VAL A 11 4.22 8.40 -14.86
C VAL A 11 3.10 8.02 -13.89
N LEU A 12 3.31 6.95 -13.11
CA LEU A 12 2.41 6.54 -12.04
C LEU A 12 2.22 7.66 -11.01
N ALA A 13 3.31 8.30 -10.58
CA ALA A 13 3.27 9.40 -9.62
C ALA A 13 2.52 10.61 -10.19
N GLU A 14 2.74 10.94 -11.46
CA GLU A 14 2.03 12.00 -12.17
C GLU A 14 0.52 11.72 -12.17
N PHE A 15 0.08 10.54 -12.63
CA PHE A 15 -1.33 10.17 -12.62
C PHE A 15 -1.91 10.17 -11.20
N GLY A 16 -1.28 9.48 -10.26
CA GLY A 16 -1.77 9.37 -8.89
C GLY A 16 -1.86 10.69 -8.15
N SER A 17 -0.96 11.65 -8.45
CA SER A 17 -1.00 12.97 -7.81
C SER A 17 -2.31 13.72 -8.04
N HIS A 18 -3.02 13.45 -9.14
CA HIS A 18 -4.34 14.05 -9.43
C HIS A 18 -5.46 13.59 -8.49
N LYS A 19 -5.25 12.52 -7.71
CA LYS A 19 -6.18 12.06 -6.66
C LYS A 19 -5.99 12.76 -5.33
N VAL A 20 -4.89 13.51 -5.18
CA VAL A 20 -4.58 14.24 -3.97
C VAL A 20 -4.99 15.70 -4.15
N ARG A 21 -5.80 16.23 -3.24
CA ARG A 21 -6.32 17.60 -3.29
C ARG A 21 -6.01 18.36 -2.01
N ASN A 22 -6.07 19.69 -2.09
CA ASN A 22 -5.87 20.55 -0.94
C ASN A 22 -6.85 20.22 0.19
N GLY A 23 -6.33 20.15 1.41
CA GLY A 23 -7.09 19.86 2.63
C GLY A 23 -7.36 18.37 2.88
N MET A 24 -6.98 17.47 1.97
CA MET A 24 -7.24 16.04 2.15
C MET A 24 -6.41 15.41 3.27
N VAL A 25 -6.99 14.40 3.89
CA VAL A 25 -6.33 13.42 4.76
C VAL A 25 -6.25 12.09 4.02
N ILE A 26 -5.03 11.61 3.80
CA ILE A 26 -4.77 10.38 3.04
C ILE A 26 -4.36 9.28 4.00
N PHE A 27 -5.00 8.12 3.93
CA PHE A 27 -4.54 6.95 4.66
C PHE A 27 -3.58 6.11 3.81
N THR A 28 -2.52 5.58 4.44
CA THR A 28 -1.67 4.55 3.83
C THR A 28 -1.18 3.54 4.88
N LEU A 29 -0.62 2.42 4.41
CA LEU A 29 -0.14 1.29 5.20
C LEU A 29 1.20 0.80 4.64
N GLY A 30 2.09 0.34 5.52
CA GLY A 30 3.34 -0.31 5.14
C GLY A 30 4.34 0.60 4.43
N HIS A 31 5.12 0.03 3.53
CA HIS A 31 6.13 0.75 2.76
C HIS A 31 6.05 0.51 1.27
N SER A 32 5.51 1.49 0.56
CA SER A 32 5.38 1.50 -0.90
C SER A 32 6.07 2.72 -1.50
N GLU A 33 7.07 2.49 -2.35
CA GLU A 33 7.70 3.56 -3.12
C GLU A 33 6.69 4.21 -4.09
N ASP A 34 5.77 3.44 -4.67
CA ASP A 34 4.75 3.98 -5.58
C ASP A 34 3.84 5.00 -4.86
N VAL A 35 3.40 4.69 -3.64
CA VAL A 35 2.60 5.62 -2.82
C VAL A 35 3.44 6.85 -2.42
N ILE A 36 4.69 6.64 -1.98
CA ILE A 36 5.58 7.75 -1.61
C ILE A 36 5.82 8.69 -2.79
N ASN A 37 6.02 8.14 -3.99
CA ASN A 37 6.24 8.92 -5.21
C ASN A 37 4.99 9.73 -5.57
N ILE A 38 3.79 9.16 -5.50
CA ILE A 38 2.52 9.87 -5.70
C ILE A 38 2.39 11.06 -4.74
N LEU A 39 2.58 10.82 -3.44
CA LEU A 39 2.41 11.84 -2.41
C LEU A 39 3.48 12.92 -2.52
N SER A 40 4.73 12.54 -2.79
CA SER A 40 5.82 13.49 -3.04
C SER A 40 5.52 14.35 -4.26
N LYS A 41 5.04 13.76 -5.36
CA LYS A 41 4.67 14.49 -6.58
C LYS A 41 3.51 15.47 -6.34
N ALA A 42 2.51 15.08 -5.55
CA ALA A 42 1.41 15.98 -5.18
C ALA A 42 1.90 17.17 -4.36
N LYS A 43 2.84 16.94 -3.43
CA LYS A 43 3.48 17.99 -2.64
C LYS A 43 4.34 18.93 -3.50
N ASP A 44 5.12 18.37 -4.43
CA ASP A 44 5.94 19.16 -5.37
C ASP A 44 5.08 20.05 -6.28
N LYS A 45 3.82 19.66 -6.55
CA LYS A 45 2.81 20.47 -7.26
C LYS A 45 2.16 21.56 -6.38
N GLY A 46 2.57 21.72 -5.12
CA GLY A 46 2.05 22.71 -4.19
C GLY A 46 0.76 22.29 -3.46
N THR A 47 0.39 20.99 -3.48
CA THR A 47 -0.81 20.52 -2.79
C THR A 47 -0.53 20.37 -1.29
N ASN A 48 -1.40 20.94 -0.46
CA ASN A 48 -1.36 20.86 1.00
C ASN A 48 -2.32 19.78 1.49
N PHE A 49 -1.79 18.72 2.10
CA PHE A 49 -2.54 17.59 2.63
C PHE A 49 -1.79 16.99 3.82
N GLN A 50 -2.42 16.04 4.52
CA GLN A 50 -1.77 15.26 5.57
C GLN A 50 -1.98 13.77 5.36
N VAL A 51 -1.09 12.96 5.95
CA VAL A 51 -1.10 11.50 5.79
C VAL A 51 -1.30 10.83 7.15
N ASN A 52 -2.32 9.99 7.25
CA ASN A 52 -2.49 9.05 8.35
C ASN A 52 -1.81 7.73 7.98
N ILE A 53 -0.94 7.23 8.84
CA ILE A 53 -0.25 5.96 8.61
C ILE A 53 -0.19 5.15 9.90
N ILE A 54 -0.42 3.85 9.80
CA ILE A 54 -0.29 2.93 10.93
C ILE A 54 1.12 2.32 11.00
N GLU A 55 1.45 1.73 12.14
CA GLU A 55 2.74 1.08 12.35
C GLU A 55 3.05 -0.03 11.34
N SER A 56 2.06 -0.88 11.05
CA SER A 56 2.18 -2.08 10.21
C SER A 56 3.15 -3.11 10.84
N THR A 57 2.85 -3.55 12.06
CA THR A 57 3.52 -4.69 12.72
C THR A 57 3.31 -5.95 11.85
N PRO A 58 4.34 -6.80 11.63
CA PRO A 58 5.58 -7.01 12.39
C PRO A 58 6.73 -6.05 12.09
N LYS A 59 6.84 -5.62 10.84
CA LYS A 59 8.08 -4.99 10.35
C LYS A 59 8.15 -3.49 10.64
N SER A 60 7.09 -2.95 11.24
CA SER A 60 6.88 -1.53 11.54
C SER A 60 7.25 -0.63 10.33
N GLN A 61 6.94 -1.09 9.11
CA GLN A 61 7.38 -0.44 7.87
C GLN A 61 6.74 0.94 7.69
N GLY A 62 5.60 1.19 8.34
CA GLY A 62 4.99 2.53 8.37
C GLY A 62 5.94 3.60 8.90
N ARG A 63 6.88 3.27 9.81
CA ARG A 63 7.89 4.21 10.32
C ARG A 63 8.78 4.74 9.19
N LYS A 64 9.21 3.86 8.30
CA LYS A 64 10.08 4.21 7.16
C LYS A 64 9.36 5.17 6.20
N THR A 65 8.11 4.88 5.89
CA THR A 65 7.26 5.73 5.03
C THR A 65 7.01 7.08 5.69
N ALA A 66 6.65 7.11 6.99
CA ALA A 66 6.44 8.34 7.74
C ALA A 66 7.67 9.26 7.71
N VAL A 67 8.87 8.73 7.96
CA VAL A 67 10.13 9.51 7.91
C VAL A 67 10.39 10.06 6.50
N LYS A 68 10.18 9.26 5.45
CA LYS A 68 10.38 9.72 4.07
C LYS A 68 9.43 10.85 3.68
N LEU A 69 8.16 10.75 4.07
CA LEU A 69 7.16 11.79 3.79
C LEU A 69 7.43 13.06 4.61
N ALA A 70 7.81 12.92 5.88
CA ALA A 70 8.18 14.05 6.72
C ALA A 70 9.38 14.83 6.15
N LYS A 71 10.38 14.13 5.59
CA LYS A 71 11.51 14.76 4.88
C LYS A 71 11.12 15.54 3.60
N LYS A 72 9.88 15.39 3.15
CA LYS A 72 9.29 16.12 2.02
C LYS A 72 8.32 17.21 2.47
N ASP A 73 8.34 17.59 3.76
CA ASP A 73 7.45 18.59 4.35
C ASP A 73 5.96 18.22 4.20
N ILE A 74 5.67 16.92 4.22
CA ILE A 74 4.31 16.39 4.29
C ILE A 74 4.00 16.08 5.76
N LYS A 75 2.88 16.62 6.26
CA LYS A 75 2.43 16.34 7.63
C LYS A 75 1.99 14.88 7.74
N VAL A 76 2.55 14.15 8.69
CA VAL A 76 2.23 12.73 8.94
C VAL A 76 1.70 12.57 10.36
N ASN A 77 0.53 11.95 10.47
CA ASN A 77 -0.01 11.45 11.74
C ASN A 77 0.26 9.94 11.79
N TYR A 78 1.00 9.51 12.82
CA TYR A 78 1.38 8.11 12.99
C TYR A 78 0.52 7.44 14.07
N PHE A 79 -0.02 6.27 13.76
CA PHE A 79 -0.95 5.53 14.62
C PHE A 79 -0.41 4.14 14.95
N ALA A 80 -0.74 3.64 16.14
CA ALA A 80 -0.64 2.20 16.40
C ALA A 80 -1.67 1.43 15.55
N ASP A 81 -1.40 0.17 15.24
CA ASP A 81 -2.32 -0.67 14.45
C ASP A 81 -3.69 -0.83 15.12
N SER A 82 -3.75 -0.82 16.46
CA SER A 82 -5.01 -0.83 17.22
C SER A 82 -5.88 0.43 17.02
N ALA A 83 -5.28 1.54 16.59
CA ALA A 83 -5.97 2.78 16.25
C ALA A 83 -6.30 2.89 14.74
N MET A 84 -6.08 1.83 13.95
CA MET A 84 -6.33 1.79 12.49
C MET A 84 -7.72 2.30 12.12
N ARG A 85 -8.76 1.90 12.85
CA ARG A 85 -10.12 2.37 12.59
C ARG A 85 -10.26 3.90 12.69
N LEU A 86 -9.60 4.53 13.67
CA LEU A 86 -9.63 5.98 13.86
C LEU A 86 -8.82 6.69 12.77
N ALA A 87 -7.68 6.11 12.38
CA ALA A 87 -6.87 6.63 11.29
C ALA A 87 -7.64 6.61 9.96
N ILE A 88 -8.33 5.51 9.65
CA ILE A 88 -9.11 5.35 8.42
C ILE A 88 -10.33 6.25 8.44
N LYS A 89 -11.18 6.20 9.48
CA LYS A 89 -12.45 6.97 9.54
C LYS A 89 -12.27 8.47 9.29
N ASN A 90 -11.11 9.02 9.67
CA ASN A 90 -10.80 10.44 9.50
C ASN A 90 -9.98 10.73 8.23
N SER A 91 -10.07 9.87 7.21
CA SER A 91 -9.37 10.02 5.92
C SER A 91 -10.36 10.15 4.77
N ASP A 92 -9.97 10.90 3.74
CA ASP A 92 -10.77 11.13 2.53
C ASP A 92 -10.49 10.09 1.44
N ILE A 93 -9.31 9.47 1.47
CA ILE A 93 -8.88 8.47 0.49
C ILE A 93 -7.87 7.51 1.12
N VAL A 94 -7.90 6.25 0.69
CA VAL A 94 -6.90 5.24 1.04
C VAL A 94 -6.03 4.97 -0.19
N LEU A 95 -4.71 5.11 -0.03
CA LEU A 95 -3.70 4.75 -1.03
C LEU A 95 -2.82 3.62 -0.48
N LEU A 96 -2.88 2.45 -1.11
CA LEU A 96 -2.13 1.26 -0.72
C LEU A 96 -1.17 0.83 -1.82
N GLY A 97 -0.01 0.29 -1.45
CA GLY A 97 0.87 -0.37 -2.41
C GLY A 97 0.39 -1.77 -2.75
N ALA A 98 0.55 -2.18 -4.00
CA ALA A 98 0.43 -3.58 -4.39
C ALA A 98 1.78 -4.18 -4.78
N ASP A 99 1.97 -5.44 -4.41
CA ASP A 99 3.13 -6.23 -4.81
C ASP A 99 2.86 -6.94 -6.13
N ALA A 100 1.71 -7.59 -6.27
CA ALA A 100 1.29 -8.20 -7.52
C ALA A 100 -0.22 -8.12 -7.71
N VAL A 101 -0.65 -8.22 -8.97
CA VAL A 101 -2.05 -8.33 -9.34
C VAL A 101 -2.18 -9.50 -10.31
N THR A 102 -3.16 -10.36 -10.08
CA THR A 102 -3.41 -11.50 -10.96
C THR A 102 -4.30 -11.11 -12.13
N GLN A 103 -4.36 -11.96 -13.16
CA GLN A 103 -5.34 -11.85 -14.25
C GLN A 103 -6.81 -11.97 -13.77
N ARG A 104 -7.05 -12.35 -12.52
CA ARG A 104 -8.38 -12.34 -11.88
C ARG A 104 -8.64 -11.07 -11.05
N GLY A 105 -7.72 -10.11 -11.07
CA GLY A 105 -7.79 -8.86 -10.31
C GLY A 105 -7.41 -8.98 -8.83
N VAL A 106 -7.13 -10.19 -8.34
CA VAL A 106 -6.70 -10.39 -6.94
C VAL A 106 -5.38 -9.66 -6.74
N VAL A 107 -5.36 -8.75 -5.77
CA VAL A 107 -4.19 -8.00 -5.38
C VAL A 107 -3.46 -8.72 -4.25
N TYR A 108 -2.13 -8.78 -4.34
CA TYR A 108 -1.23 -9.19 -3.28
C TYR A 108 -0.57 -7.95 -2.71
N ALA A 109 -0.64 -7.76 -1.39
CA ALA A 109 -0.14 -6.58 -0.70
C ALA A 109 0.34 -6.91 0.72
N ASP A 110 0.94 -5.92 1.39
CA ASP A 110 1.33 -6.00 2.80
C ASP A 110 0.14 -6.42 3.68
N ILE A 111 0.40 -7.22 4.72
CA ILE A 111 -0.62 -7.63 5.69
C ILE A 111 -1.33 -6.43 6.33
N GLY A 112 -2.64 -6.54 6.53
CA GLY A 112 -3.53 -5.47 6.98
C GLY A 112 -4.19 -4.69 5.83
N SER A 113 -3.76 -4.84 4.58
CA SER A 113 -4.37 -4.20 3.41
C SER A 113 -5.82 -4.60 3.17
N GLU A 114 -6.21 -5.87 3.38
CA GLU A 114 -7.61 -6.29 3.24
C GLU A 114 -8.47 -5.70 4.38
N ALA A 115 -7.99 -5.78 5.63
CA ALA A 115 -8.66 -5.18 6.79
C ALA A 115 -8.84 -3.65 6.65
N VAL A 116 -7.83 -2.94 6.15
CA VAL A 116 -7.94 -1.52 5.80
C VAL A 116 -9.02 -1.31 4.75
N SER A 117 -9.05 -2.14 3.71
CA SER A 117 -9.99 -2.01 2.60
C SER A 117 -11.44 -2.26 3.04
N GLU A 118 -11.68 -3.24 3.91
CA GLU A 118 -12.99 -3.51 4.52
C GLU A 118 -13.45 -2.34 5.42
N LEU A 119 -12.55 -1.82 6.25
CA LEU A 119 -12.85 -0.67 7.11
C LEU A 119 -13.14 0.59 6.29
N ALA A 120 -12.38 0.83 5.23
CA ALA A 120 -12.61 1.95 4.33
C ALA A 120 -13.96 1.84 3.62
N ALA A 121 -14.30 0.65 3.12
CA ALA A 121 -15.61 0.38 2.52
C ALA A 121 -16.77 0.66 3.50
N LYS A 122 -16.59 0.33 4.79
CA LYS A 122 -17.60 0.62 5.84
C LYS A 122 -17.84 2.12 6.08
N TYR A 123 -16.88 2.98 5.74
CA TYR A 123 -17.00 4.44 5.88
C TYR A 123 -17.13 5.15 4.53
N ASP A 124 -17.41 4.42 3.45
CA ASP A 124 -17.52 4.96 2.09
C ASP A 124 -16.25 5.70 1.62
N ILE A 125 -15.08 5.29 2.14
CA ILE A 125 -13.78 5.87 1.78
C ILE A 125 -13.21 5.09 0.59
N PRO A 126 -12.89 5.76 -0.53
CA PRO A 126 -12.39 5.08 -1.71
C PRO A 126 -10.97 4.54 -1.51
N VAL A 127 -10.76 3.30 -1.93
CA VAL A 127 -9.49 2.56 -1.82
C VAL A 127 -8.83 2.43 -3.19
N TYR A 128 -7.61 2.94 -3.33
CA TYR A 128 -6.81 2.77 -4.53
C TYR A 128 -5.53 1.98 -4.24
N PHE A 129 -5.26 0.98 -5.07
CA PHE A 129 -3.99 0.28 -5.08
C PHE A 129 -3.05 0.86 -6.13
N CYS A 130 -1.82 1.13 -5.73
CA CYS A 130 -0.78 1.75 -6.54
C CYS A 130 0.26 0.69 -6.93
N ILE A 131 0.45 0.49 -8.24
CA ILE A 131 1.42 -0.46 -8.79
C ILE A 131 1.75 -0.13 -10.24
N SER A 132 3.03 -0.22 -10.60
CA SER A 132 3.46 -0.16 -12.01
C SER A 132 3.18 -1.49 -12.74
N ILE A 133 2.67 -1.44 -13.96
CA ILE A 133 2.29 -2.62 -14.78
C ILE A 133 3.48 -3.53 -15.06
N GLY A 134 4.67 -2.97 -15.23
CA GLY A 134 5.89 -3.75 -15.47
C GLY A 134 6.46 -4.50 -14.25
N LYS A 135 5.81 -4.47 -13.08
CA LYS A 135 6.32 -5.11 -11.86
C LYS A 135 6.21 -6.64 -11.98
N LYS A 136 7.34 -7.34 -11.86
CA LYS A 136 7.41 -8.80 -12.02
C LYS A 136 6.55 -9.54 -10.98
N HIS A 137 5.46 -10.18 -11.43
CA HIS A 137 4.47 -10.84 -10.55
C HIS A 137 4.87 -12.25 -10.08
N LYS A 138 5.61 -13.04 -10.88
CA LYS A 138 5.92 -14.46 -10.57
C LYS A 138 6.78 -14.66 -9.32
N GLU A 139 7.75 -13.80 -9.08
CA GLU A 139 8.63 -13.85 -7.90
C GLU A 139 7.88 -13.56 -6.59
N ILE A 140 6.79 -12.78 -6.68
CA ILE A 140 6.04 -12.28 -5.53
C ILE A 140 5.09 -13.36 -4.98
N VAL A 141 4.47 -14.15 -5.86
CA VAL A 141 3.64 -15.29 -5.44
C VAL A 141 4.49 -16.35 -4.72
N GLN A 142 5.70 -16.62 -5.20
CA GLN A 142 6.62 -17.53 -4.49
C GLN A 142 7.08 -16.95 -3.14
N ARG A 143 7.25 -15.62 -3.04
CA ARG A 143 7.58 -14.93 -1.79
C ARG A 143 6.41 -14.96 -0.79
N TYR A 144 5.17 -14.94 -1.28
CA TYR A 144 3.97 -15.10 -0.48
C TYR A 144 3.93 -16.46 0.22
N GLU A 145 4.20 -17.54 -0.53
CA GLU A 145 4.22 -18.91 0.03
C GLU A 145 5.33 -19.10 1.07
N LYS A 146 6.48 -18.46 0.87
CA LYS A 146 7.62 -18.49 1.80
C LYS A 146 7.47 -17.54 3.00
N SER A 147 6.46 -16.65 3.01
CA SER A 147 6.32 -15.61 4.04
C SER A 147 6.00 -16.15 5.44
N LYS A 148 5.58 -17.42 5.54
CA LYS A 148 5.27 -18.13 6.79
C LYS A 148 6.50 -18.84 7.40
N SER A 149 7.72 -18.34 7.18
CA SER A 149 8.95 -19.00 7.63
C SER A 149 9.23 -18.80 9.12
N LEU A 150 9.97 -19.73 9.74
CA LEU A 150 10.37 -19.64 11.17
C LEU A 150 11.16 -18.37 11.52
N GLU A 151 11.91 -17.81 10.57
CA GLU A 151 12.65 -16.56 10.76
C GLU A 151 11.72 -15.37 10.95
N SER A 152 10.64 -15.30 10.16
CA SER A 152 9.60 -14.27 10.33
C SER A 152 8.92 -14.36 11.70
N ALA A 153 8.70 -15.57 12.22
CA ALA A 153 8.07 -15.77 13.52
C ALA A 153 8.88 -15.11 14.66
N ARG A 154 10.21 -15.18 14.61
CA ARG A 154 11.09 -14.57 15.63
C ARG A 154 11.09 -13.04 15.59
N GLU A 155 10.82 -12.43 14.43
CA GLU A 155 10.66 -10.96 14.31
C GLU A 155 9.48 -10.46 15.15
N LEU A 156 8.38 -11.24 15.25
CA LEU A 156 7.22 -10.88 16.05
C LEU A 156 7.47 -11.08 17.54
N TRP A 157 7.95 -12.25 17.92
CA TRP A 157 8.22 -12.57 19.32
C TRP A 157 9.25 -13.69 19.43
N ASN A 158 10.41 -13.37 20.00
CA ASN A 158 11.47 -14.36 20.17
C ASN A 158 11.27 -15.19 21.46
N ILE A 159 10.32 -16.14 21.43
CA ILE A 159 10.05 -17.06 22.56
C ILE A 159 10.51 -18.49 22.26
N LYS A 160 11.02 -19.18 23.28
CA LYS A 160 11.37 -20.61 23.24
C LYS A 160 10.30 -21.43 23.93
N SER A 161 9.18 -21.70 23.25
CA SER A 161 8.12 -22.56 23.77
C SER A 161 7.65 -23.53 22.69
N LYS A 162 7.61 -24.83 23.02
CA LYS A 162 7.05 -25.87 22.12
C LYS A 162 5.52 -25.83 22.04
N ARG A 163 4.86 -25.10 22.95
CA ARG A 163 3.39 -24.97 23.02
C ARG A 163 2.87 -23.71 22.31
N ILE A 164 3.75 -22.79 21.92
CA ILE A 164 3.38 -21.54 21.27
C ILE A 164 3.87 -21.60 19.83
N ASN A 165 2.94 -21.60 18.89
CA ASN A 165 3.24 -21.50 17.47
C ASN A 165 3.03 -20.04 17.03
N ILE A 166 4.09 -19.37 16.59
CA ILE A 166 4.00 -17.99 16.12
C ILE A 166 3.77 -18.00 14.61
N LEU A 167 2.63 -17.47 14.19
CA LEU A 167 2.24 -17.33 12.80
C LEU A 167 2.45 -15.88 12.38
N ASN A 168 3.53 -15.61 11.64
CA ASN A 168 3.80 -14.30 11.08
C ASN A 168 3.44 -14.27 9.58
N TYR A 169 2.40 -13.53 9.22
CA TYR A 169 2.03 -13.27 7.83
C TYR A 169 2.53 -11.89 7.43
N LYS A 170 3.31 -11.82 6.35
CA LYS A 170 3.84 -10.54 5.83
C LYS A 170 2.99 -9.96 4.71
N TYR A 171 2.21 -10.81 4.05
CA TYR A 171 1.42 -10.46 2.88
C TYR A 171 0.05 -11.14 2.95
N GLU A 172 -0.93 -10.55 2.27
CA GLU A 172 -2.25 -11.13 2.08
C GLU A 172 -2.76 -10.91 0.65
N LYS A 173 -3.88 -11.56 0.35
CA LYS A 173 -4.66 -11.28 -0.86
C LYS A 173 -5.73 -10.26 -0.48
N VAL A 174 -6.13 -9.41 -1.41
CA VAL A 174 -7.22 -8.45 -1.22
C VAL A 174 -8.30 -8.69 -2.25
N ASN A 175 -9.55 -8.76 -1.79
CA ASN A 175 -10.71 -8.96 -2.63
C ASN A 175 -10.91 -7.77 -3.59
N PRO A 176 -10.96 -8.00 -4.91
CA PRO A 176 -11.15 -6.94 -5.91
C PRO A 176 -12.39 -6.07 -5.69
N ARG A 177 -13.43 -6.59 -5.02
CA ARG A 177 -14.67 -5.86 -4.73
C ARG A 177 -14.48 -4.71 -3.76
N LEU A 178 -13.43 -4.73 -2.95
CA LEU A 178 -13.09 -3.66 -2.00
C LEU A 178 -12.30 -2.53 -2.67
N ILE A 179 -11.89 -2.70 -3.92
CA ILE A 179 -10.97 -1.78 -4.62
C ILE A 179 -11.76 -0.80 -5.47
N THR A 180 -11.61 0.49 -5.18
CA THR A 180 -12.23 1.56 -5.98
C THR A 180 -11.56 1.71 -7.35
N GLY A 181 -10.24 1.57 -7.40
CA GLY A 181 -9.45 1.61 -8.64
C GLY A 181 -7.97 1.30 -8.42
N MET A 182 -7.25 1.20 -9.53
CA MET A 182 -5.81 0.97 -9.61
C MET A 182 -5.14 2.24 -10.13
N ILE A 183 -4.04 2.65 -9.51
CA ILE A 183 -3.19 3.75 -9.99
C ILE A 183 -1.89 3.13 -10.51
N SER A 184 -1.61 3.36 -11.79
CA SER A 184 -0.48 2.76 -12.49
C SER A 184 0.12 3.71 -13.53
N ASP A 185 1.16 3.25 -14.20
CA ASP A 185 1.78 3.91 -15.35
C ASP A 185 0.95 3.85 -16.64
N ALA A 186 -0.17 3.12 -16.69
CA ALA A 186 -1.20 3.26 -17.73
C ALA A 186 -2.37 4.17 -17.32
N GLY A 187 -2.34 4.73 -16.11
CA GLY A 187 -3.37 5.64 -15.63
C GLY A 187 -4.13 5.13 -14.40
N ILE A 188 -5.28 5.76 -14.15
CA ILE A 188 -6.17 5.44 -13.04
C ILE A 188 -7.36 4.65 -13.58
N LEU A 189 -7.36 3.34 -13.34
CA LEU A 189 -8.26 2.39 -13.99
C LEU A 189 -9.12 1.65 -12.98
N LYS A 190 -10.32 1.22 -13.40
CA LYS A 190 -11.05 0.19 -12.66
C LYS A 190 -10.33 -1.15 -12.79
N VAL A 191 -10.50 -2.04 -11.81
CA VAL A 191 -9.80 -3.34 -11.79
C VAL A 191 -9.92 -4.12 -13.10
N PRO A 192 -11.09 -4.25 -13.75
CA PRO A 192 -11.19 -4.96 -15.04
C PRO A 192 -10.34 -4.34 -16.16
N HIS A 193 -10.31 -3.00 -16.26
CA HIS A 193 -9.49 -2.29 -17.25
C HIS A 193 -8.00 -2.31 -16.90
N PHE A 194 -7.65 -2.33 -15.62
CA PHE A 194 -6.25 -2.50 -15.22
C PHE A 194 -5.72 -3.87 -15.63
N ILE A 195 -6.51 -4.93 -15.46
CA ILE A 195 -6.11 -6.29 -15.83
C ILE A 195 -5.87 -6.41 -17.35
N SER A 196 -6.65 -5.72 -18.19
CA SER A 196 -6.42 -5.76 -19.65
C SER A 196 -5.09 -5.12 -20.07
N GLU A 197 -4.47 -4.29 -19.21
CA GLU A 197 -3.14 -3.72 -19.45
C GLU A 197 -2.00 -4.63 -18.98
N LEU A 198 -2.29 -5.67 -18.19
CA LEU A 198 -1.28 -6.63 -17.73
C LEU A 198 -0.86 -7.53 -18.89
N ARG A 199 0.34 -7.29 -19.44
CA ARG A 199 0.96 -8.15 -20.45
C ARG A 199 1.41 -9.48 -19.83
N GLU A 200 1.31 -10.57 -20.59
CA GLU A 200 1.79 -11.90 -20.20
C GLU A 200 3.31 -12.00 -20.00
#